data_AF-A0A4S2AUC2-F1
#
_entry.id   AF-A0A4S2AUC2-F1
#
_cell.length_a   1.000
_cell.length_b   1.000
_cell.length_c   1.000
_cell.angle_alpha   90.00
_cell.angle_beta   90.00
_cell.angle_gamma   90.00
#
_symmetry.space_group_name_H-M   'P 1'
#
loop_
_entity.id
_entity.type
_entity.pdbx_description
1 polymer ?
#
loop_
_entity_poly.entity_id
_entity_poly.type
_entity_poly.pdbx_seq_one_letter_code
_entity_poly.pdbx_strand_id
1 'polypeptide(L)'
;MKKELPLNIREIISKIESHYHDTFNLIAKIGNKIDEKLRLTPNDNKLIIGRDILKRIQTNINVLLNIKISEHTVVAYRLILRAMFADIVEAIYLVASAEKELEEELWKRNLEAARTFEIWVKEKKEFYEKVDTQDTTNIDLDKMYATFVKYVNPDSPKEFYSKNKNKKIDTASMASCLKKHPAEIFYYVNQLYAHYRFLSLTEHYTTAFRANSYLRPEDYLMFEDFSAWIFLGSKIFAEILTEIVDTGTIKFILSDGTILYSI
;
A
#
# COMPACT_ATOMS: atom_id res chain seq x y z
N MET A 1 -11.86 -38.68 -20.70
CA MET A 1 -11.14 -38.13 -19.54
C MET A 1 -9.84 -37.49 -20.03
N LYS A 2 -9.73 -36.16 -20.02
CA LYS A 2 -8.42 -35.51 -20.20
C LYS A 2 -7.63 -35.78 -18.92
N LYS A 3 -6.48 -36.46 -19.02
CA LYS A 3 -5.50 -36.53 -17.94
C LYS A 3 -4.98 -35.11 -17.75
N GLU A 4 -5.38 -34.43 -16.68
CA GLU A 4 -4.74 -33.19 -16.26
C GLU A 4 -3.27 -33.54 -15.94
N LEU A 5 -2.35 -32.89 -16.65
CA LEU A 5 -0.93 -32.99 -16.36
C LEU A 5 -0.70 -32.44 -14.93
N PRO A 6 0.05 -33.16 -14.07
CA PRO A 6 0.32 -32.69 -12.73
C PRO A 6 1.07 -31.36 -12.76
N LEU A 7 0.63 -30.40 -11.94
CA LEU A 7 1.27 -29.09 -11.78
C LEU A 7 2.74 -29.24 -11.38
N ASN A 8 3.65 -28.62 -12.13
CA ASN A 8 5.07 -28.59 -11.79
C ASN A 8 5.34 -27.51 -10.73
N ILE A 9 5.00 -27.82 -9.48
CA ILE A 9 5.10 -26.87 -8.35
C ILE A 9 6.51 -26.30 -8.19
N ARG A 10 7.57 -27.10 -8.45
CA ARG A 10 8.95 -26.62 -8.33
C ARG A 10 9.28 -25.52 -9.33
N GLU A 11 8.84 -25.69 -10.57
CA GLU A 11 9.02 -24.68 -11.61
C GLU A 11 8.23 -23.41 -11.30
N ILE A 12 6.99 -23.56 -10.82
CA ILE A 12 6.15 -22.42 -10.42
C ILE A 12 6.82 -21.61 -9.29
N ILE A 13 7.32 -22.29 -8.25
CA ILE A 13 8.04 -21.63 -7.15
C ILE A 13 9.28 -20.89 -7.67
N SER A 14 10.05 -21.50 -8.58
CA SER A 14 11.22 -20.83 -9.17
C SER A 14 10.85 -19.56 -9.94
N LYS A 15 9.70 -19.53 -10.63
CA LYS A 15 9.21 -18.31 -11.32
C LYS A 15 8.78 -17.23 -10.32
N ILE A 16 8.07 -17.62 -9.26
CA ILE A 16 7.68 -16.71 -8.17
C ILE A 16 8.93 -16.03 -7.57
N GLU A 17 9.93 -16.83 -7.21
CA GLU A 17 11.20 -16.33 -6.65
C GLU A 17 11.94 -15.41 -7.64
N SER A 18 11.95 -15.74 -8.93
CA SER A 18 12.53 -14.88 -9.97
C SER A 18 11.85 -13.51 -10.01
N HIS A 19 10.50 -13.45 -10.05
CA HIS A 19 9.78 -12.18 -10.06
C HIS A 19 10.08 -11.33 -8.81
N TYR A 20 10.22 -11.97 -7.66
CA TYR A 20 10.62 -11.30 -6.42
C TYR A 20 12.04 -10.75 -6.47
N HIS A 21 13.01 -11.50 -6.97
CA HIS A 21 14.38 -11.03 -7.14
C HIS A 21 14.46 -9.88 -8.17
N ASP A 22 13.74 -9.99 -9.28
CA ASP A 22 13.68 -8.92 -10.30
C ASP A 22 13.06 -7.65 -9.71
N THR A 23 11.99 -7.78 -8.93
CA THR A 23 11.39 -6.66 -8.23
C THR A 23 12.35 -6.04 -7.22
N PHE A 24 13.05 -6.85 -6.43
CA PHE A 24 14.05 -6.37 -5.47
C PHE A 24 15.15 -5.56 -6.14
N ASN A 25 15.70 -6.07 -7.24
CA ASN A 25 16.77 -5.41 -8.00
C ASN A 25 16.32 -4.10 -8.63
N LEU A 26 15.11 -4.08 -9.18
CA LEU A 26 14.47 -2.88 -9.71
C LEU A 26 14.36 -1.80 -8.62
N ILE A 27 13.83 -2.15 -7.45
CA ILE A 27 13.64 -1.24 -6.32
C ILE A 27 14.98 -0.67 -5.84
N ALA A 28 16.01 -1.51 -5.70
CA ALA A 28 17.33 -1.07 -5.27
C ALA A 28 17.93 -0.02 -6.24
N LYS A 29 17.76 -0.23 -7.54
CA LYS A 29 18.27 0.68 -8.58
C LYS A 29 17.65 2.06 -8.50
N ILE A 30 16.31 2.15 -8.41
CA ILE A 30 15.61 3.44 -8.33
C ILE A 30 15.75 4.08 -6.94
N GLY A 31 15.81 3.27 -5.88
CA GLY A 31 15.98 3.76 -4.50
C GLY A 31 17.24 4.61 -4.33
N ASN A 32 18.38 4.19 -4.89
CA ASN A 32 19.61 4.97 -4.84
C ASN A 32 19.48 6.34 -5.52
N LYS A 33 18.83 6.39 -6.69
CA LYS A 33 18.57 7.65 -7.41
C LYS A 33 17.69 8.60 -6.60
N ILE A 34 16.64 8.07 -5.96
CA ILE A 34 15.74 8.86 -5.11
C ILE A 34 16.51 9.38 -3.89
N ASP A 35 17.30 8.52 -3.23
CA ASP A 35 18.09 8.90 -2.05
C ASP A 35 19.10 10.01 -2.38
N GLU A 36 19.73 9.98 -3.56
CA GLU A 36 20.59 11.05 -4.06
C GLU A 36 19.82 12.35 -4.30
N LYS A 37 18.63 12.28 -4.93
CA LYS A 37 17.78 13.45 -5.19
C LYS A 37 17.28 14.09 -3.90
N LEU A 38 16.83 13.28 -2.93
CA LEU A 38 16.34 13.75 -1.63
C LEU A 38 17.41 14.44 -0.79
N ARG A 39 18.72 14.15 -1.00
CA ARG A 39 19.79 14.95 -0.36
C ARG A 39 19.80 16.40 -0.83
N LEU A 40 19.34 16.66 -2.06
CA LEU A 40 19.24 18.01 -2.64
C LEU A 40 17.87 18.65 -2.36
N THR A 41 16.81 17.84 -2.36
CA THR A 41 15.42 18.27 -2.15
C THR A 41 14.76 17.46 -1.02
N PRO A 42 15.14 17.69 0.25
CA PRO A 42 14.74 16.82 1.37
C PRO A 42 13.26 16.88 1.74
N ASN A 43 12.50 17.84 1.19
CA ASN A 43 11.08 18.05 1.48
C ASN A 43 10.17 17.65 0.32
N ASP A 44 10.69 16.92 -0.68
CA ASP A 44 9.86 16.44 -1.81
C ASP A 44 8.97 15.27 -1.34
N ASN A 45 7.71 15.58 -1.04
CA ASN A 45 6.74 14.61 -0.51
C ASN A 45 6.54 13.42 -1.45
N LYS A 46 6.54 13.64 -2.77
CA LYS A 46 6.33 12.56 -3.75
C LYS A 46 7.49 11.57 -3.73
N LEU A 47 8.72 12.06 -3.67
CA LEU A 47 9.91 11.21 -3.56
C LEU A 47 10.01 10.51 -2.20
N ILE A 48 9.65 11.17 -1.10
CA ILE A 48 9.62 10.56 0.24
C ILE A 48 8.62 9.39 0.27
N ILE A 49 7.36 9.65 -0.13
CA ILE A 49 6.31 8.62 -0.20
C ILE A 49 6.74 7.49 -1.14
N GLY A 50 7.28 7.87 -2.30
CA GLY A 50 7.90 6.97 -3.26
C GLY A 50 8.87 5.99 -2.60
N ARG A 51 9.87 6.54 -1.93
CA ARG A 51 10.95 5.79 -1.31
C ARG A 51 10.47 4.88 -0.18
N ASP A 52 9.57 5.37 0.67
CA ASP A 52 9.06 4.63 1.82
C ASP A 52 8.20 3.44 1.39
N ILE A 53 7.35 3.61 0.38
CA ILE A 53 6.54 2.51 -0.16
C ILE A 53 7.43 1.47 -0.85
N LEU A 54 8.41 1.89 -1.66
CA LEU A 54 9.39 0.98 -2.26
C LEU A 54 10.13 0.16 -1.19
N LYS A 55 10.53 0.79 -0.07
CA LYS A 55 11.16 0.10 1.06
C LYS A 55 10.23 -0.94 1.69
N ARG A 56 8.94 -0.63 1.85
CA ARG A 56 7.93 -1.57 2.38
C ARG A 56 7.73 -2.76 1.45
N ILE A 57 7.62 -2.53 0.14
CA ILE A 57 7.53 -3.59 -0.88
C ILE A 57 8.76 -4.50 -0.83
N GLN A 58 9.97 -3.92 -0.79
CA GLN A 58 11.22 -4.67 -0.69
C GLN A 58 11.30 -5.50 0.59
N THR A 59 10.85 -4.96 1.72
CA THR A 59 10.81 -5.67 3.00
C THR A 59 9.85 -6.86 2.94
N ASN A 60 8.65 -6.65 2.36
CA ASN A 60 7.67 -7.71 2.18
C ASN A 60 8.18 -8.81 1.25
N ILE A 61 8.87 -8.46 0.17
CA ILE A 61 9.54 -9.44 -0.72
C ILE A 61 10.55 -10.28 0.04
N ASN A 62 11.40 -9.65 0.86
CA ASN A 62 12.36 -10.38 1.68
C ASN A 62 11.65 -11.37 2.61
N VAL A 63 10.53 -11.00 3.22
CA VAL A 63 9.74 -11.95 4.03
C VAL A 63 9.20 -13.09 3.16
N LEU A 64 8.61 -12.79 2.00
CA LEU A 64 8.05 -13.79 1.09
C LEU A 64 9.08 -14.81 0.59
N LEU A 65 10.31 -14.36 0.28
CA LEU A 65 11.42 -15.23 -0.10
C LEU A 65 11.89 -16.15 1.04
N ASN A 66 11.65 -15.77 2.30
CA ASN A 66 12.08 -16.53 3.47
C ASN A 66 10.98 -17.39 4.10
N ILE A 67 9.73 -17.25 3.65
CA ILE A 67 8.63 -18.13 4.10
C ILE A 67 8.31 -19.17 3.03
N LYS A 68 8.30 -20.45 3.43
CA LYS A 68 7.86 -21.53 2.55
C LYS A 68 6.37 -21.41 2.30
N ILE A 69 5.90 -21.52 1.06
CA ILE A 69 4.48 -21.66 0.75
C ILE A 69 3.99 -23.01 1.30
N SER A 70 3.12 -22.98 2.31
CA SER A 70 2.60 -24.15 3.01
C SER A 70 1.28 -23.83 3.71
N GLU A 71 0.58 -24.86 4.19
CA GLU A 71 -0.67 -24.65 4.95
C GLU A 71 -0.50 -23.73 6.17
N HIS A 72 0.63 -23.81 6.85
CA HIS A 72 0.88 -23.00 8.05
C HIS A 72 1.17 -21.53 7.75
N THR A 73 1.50 -21.20 6.51
CA THR A 73 2.02 -19.88 6.12
C THR A 73 1.16 -19.20 5.05
N VAL A 74 0.21 -19.92 4.43
CA VAL A 74 -0.58 -19.42 3.30
C VAL A 74 -1.37 -18.15 3.65
N VAL A 75 -1.92 -18.07 4.86
CA VAL A 75 -2.64 -16.88 5.33
C VAL A 75 -1.71 -15.68 5.39
N ALA A 76 -0.55 -15.82 6.03
CA ALA A 76 0.45 -14.76 6.12
C ALA A 76 0.94 -14.34 4.73
N TYR A 77 1.21 -15.31 3.85
CA TYR A 77 1.63 -15.08 2.46
C TYR A 77 0.61 -14.23 1.70
N ARG A 78 -0.69 -14.58 1.78
CA ARG A 78 -1.78 -13.80 1.16
C ARG A 78 -1.92 -12.40 1.73
N LEU A 79 -1.80 -12.24 3.06
CA LEU A 79 -1.91 -10.93 3.70
C LEU A 79 -0.75 -9.99 3.33
N ILE A 80 0.47 -10.52 3.19
CA ILE A 80 1.61 -9.75 2.72
C ILE A 80 1.38 -9.30 1.27
N LEU A 81 0.99 -10.22 0.38
CA LEU A 81 0.64 -9.87 -1.00
C LEU A 81 -0.48 -8.84 -1.08
N ARG A 82 -1.53 -8.98 -0.26
CA ARG A 82 -2.64 -8.02 -0.15
C ARG A 82 -2.13 -6.63 0.16
N ALA A 83 -1.28 -6.51 1.18
CA ALA A 83 -0.68 -5.25 1.59
C ALA A 83 0.17 -4.65 0.46
N MET A 84 0.97 -5.46 -0.23
CA MET A 84 1.78 -4.98 -1.36
C MET A 84 0.94 -4.45 -2.52
N PHE A 85 -0.15 -5.12 -2.90
CA PHE A 85 -1.05 -4.60 -3.94
C PHE A 85 -1.71 -3.28 -3.53
N ALA A 86 -2.15 -3.16 -2.27
CA ALA A 86 -2.69 -1.91 -1.76
C ALA A 86 -1.65 -0.79 -1.78
N ASP A 87 -0.43 -1.08 -1.30
CA ASP A 87 0.69 -0.15 -1.25
C ASP A 87 1.05 0.35 -2.65
N ILE A 88 1.09 -0.52 -3.67
CA ILE A 88 1.39 -0.12 -5.06
C ILE A 88 0.30 0.79 -5.63
N VAL A 89 -0.99 0.45 -5.44
CA VAL A 89 -2.09 1.30 -5.92
C VAL A 89 -2.06 2.68 -5.24
N GLU A 90 -1.83 2.70 -3.93
CA GLU A 90 -1.73 3.95 -3.16
C GLU A 90 -0.51 4.78 -3.58
N ALA A 91 0.65 4.14 -3.78
CA ALA A 91 1.85 4.77 -4.28
C ALA A 91 1.62 5.49 -5.61
N ILE A 92 1.08 4.76 -6.60
CA ILE A 92 0.83 5.29 -7.94
C ILE A 92 -0.12 6.49 -7.85
N TYR A 93 -1.20 6.37 -7.08
CA TYR A 93 -2.18 7.45 -6.91
C TYR A 93 -1.55 8.70 -6.28
N LEU A 94 -0.90 8.55 -5.11
CA LEU A 94 -0.35 9.69 -4.37
C LEU A 94 0.74 10.40 -5.16
N VAL A 95 1.65 9.65 -5.77
CA VAL A 95 2.76 10.24 -6.54
C VAL A 95 2.24 10.91 -7.82
N ALA A 96 1.25 10.32 -8.48
CA ALA A 96 0.63 10.89 -9.68
C ALA A 96 -0.29 12.10 -9.42
N SER A 97 -0.78 12.29 -8.20
CA SER A 97 -1.70 13.37 -7.85
C SER A 97 -1.05 14.75 -8.01
N ALA A 98 -1.83 15.76 -8.39
CA ALA A 98 -1.39 17.15 -8.29
C ALA A 98 -1.05 17.53 -6.82
N GLU A 99 -0.19 18.53 -6.64
CA GLU A 99 0.41 18.84 -5.34
C GLU A 99 -0.64 19.20 -4.28
N LYS A 100 -1.65 19.98 -4.67
CA LYS A 100 -2.73 20.39 -3.77
C LYS A 100 -3.56 19.18 -3.32
N GLU A 101 -3.93 18.32 -4.24
CA GLU A 101 -4.68 17.09 -3.99
C GLU A 101 -3.86 16.13 -3.10
N LEU A 102 -2.56 16.03 -3.33
CA LEU A 102 -1.64 15.26 -2.50
C LEU A 102 -1.61 15.81 -1.06
N GLU A 103 -1.40 17.12 -0.88
CA GLU A 103 -1.38 17.76 0.43
C GLU A 103 -2.70 17.54 1.21
N GLU A 104 -3.83 17.69 0.54
CA GLU A 104 -5.16 17.43 1.12
C GLU A 104 -5.31 15.96 1.55
N GLU A 105 -4.89 15.01 0.70
CA GLU A 105 -4.98 13.57 1.01
C GLU A 105 -4.01 13.12 2.12
N LEU A 106 -2.83 13.74 2.20
CA LEU A 106 -1.89 13.53 3.30
C LEU A 106 -2.43 14.08 4.62
N TRP A 107 -3.04 15.27 4.58
CA TRP A 107 -3.69 15.85 5.75
C TRP A 107 -4.80 14.95 6.29
N LYS A 108 -5.68 14.42 5.41
CA LYS A 108 -6.76 13.48 5.80
C LYS A 108 -6.21 12.18 6.41
N ARG A 109 -5.09 11.66 5.88
CA ARG A 109 -4.40 10.48 6.44
C ARG A 109 -3.86 10.73 7.84
N ASN A 110 -3.20 11.86 8.03
CA ASN A 110 -2.65 12.22 9.33
C ASN A 110 -3.76 12.47 10.35
N LEU A 111 -4.89 13.06 9.94
CA LEU A 111 -6.08 13.16 10.78
C LEU A 111 -6.61 11.78 11.19
N GLU A 112 -6.69 10.82 10.26
CA GLU A 112 -7.09 9.46 10.60
C GLU A 112 -6.11 8.79 11.58
N ALA A 113 -4.80 8.96 11.38
CA ALA A 113 -3.77 8.44 12.29
C ALA A 113 -3.90 9.04 13.70
N ALA A 114 -4.06 10.36 13.82
CA ALA A 114 -4.25 11.04 15.11
C ALA A 114 -5.52 10.53 15.83
N ARG A 115 -6.61 10.31 15.11
CA ARG A 115 -7.86 9.75 15.66
C ARG A 115 -7.75 8.28 16.05
N THR A 116 -7.04 7.46 15.27
CA THR A 116 -6.78 6.07 15.66
C THR A 116 -5.93 6.02 16.94
N PHE A 117 -4.96 6.92 17.08
CA PHE A 117 -4.20 7.06 18.31
C PHE A 117 -5.08 7.49 19.50
N GLU A 118 -6.01 8.43 19.31
CA GLU A 118 -7.01 8.81 20.32
C GLU A 118 -7.83 7.61 20.81
N ILE A 119 -8.38 6.84 19.88
CA ILE A 119 -9.19 5.65 20.20
C ILE A 119 -8.34 4.67 20.99
N TRP A 120 -7.14 4.35 20.52
CA TRP A 120 -6.24 3.42 21.18
C TRP A 120 -5.90 3.86 22.61
N VAL A 121 -5.60 5.15 22.83
CA VAL A 121 -5.32 5.67 24.17
C VAL A 121 -6.55 5.59 25.09
N LYS A 122 -7.74 5.92 24.58
CA LYS A 122 -9.00 5.84 25.34
C LYS A 122 -9.33 4.39 25.74
N GLU A 123 -9.28 3.47 24.78
CA GLU A 123 -9.54 2.04 25.02
C GLU A 123 -8.50 1.43 25.97
N LYS A 124 -7.22 1.82 25.83
CA LYS A 124 -6.15 1.39 26.75
C LYS A 124 -6.42 1.86 28.17
N LYS A 125 -6.81 3.13 28.35
CA LYS A 125 -7.18 3.66 29.67
C LYS A 125 -8.36 2.90 30.26
N GLU A 126 -9.41 2.70 29.48
CA GLU A 126 -10.59 1.95 29.90
C GLU A 126 -10.26 0.52 30.31
N PHE A 127 -9.40 -0.17 29.55
CA PHE A 127 -8.95 -1.52 29.87
C PHE A 127 -8.23 -1.58 31.21
N TYR A 128 -7.27 -0.68 31.46
CA TYR A 128 -6.52 -0.66 32.72
C TYR A 128 -7.32 -0.11 33.90
N GLU A 129 -8.42 0.61 33.67
CA GLU A 129 -9.31 1.05 34.75
C GLU A 129 -10.31 -0.06 35.14
N LYS A 130 -10.73 -0.91 34.19
CA LYS A 130 -11.85 -1.85 34.38
C LYS A 130 -11.45 -3.32 34.43
N VAL A 131 -10.40 -3.72 33.72
CA VAL A 131 -10.08 -5.14 33.48
C VAL A 131 -8.79 -5.54 34.18
N ASP A 132 -7.69 -4.86 33.89
CA ASP A 132 -6.38 -5.13 34.49
C ASP A 132 -5.95 -3.90 35.29
N THR A 133 -6.42 -3.76 36.53
CA THR A 133 -6.34 -2.51 37.29
C THR A 133 -4.90 -2.06 37.54
N GLN A 134 -4.39 -1.21 36.65
CA GLN A 134 -3.05 -0.63 36.70
C GLN A 134 -3.15 0.89 36.85
N ASP A 135 -2.05 1.52 37.29
CA ASP A 135 -1.97 2.97 37.39
C ASP A 135 -2.05 3.63 36.00
N THR A 136 -3.15 4.36 35.76
CA THR A 136 -3.40 5.08 34.50
C THR A 136 -3.04 6.57 34.56
N THR A 137 -2.42 7.05 35.65
CA THR A 137 -2.05 8.47 35.80
C THR A 137 -1.12 8.99 34.69
N ASN A 138 -0.33 8.10 34.09
CA ASN A 138 0.54 8.41 32.96
C ASN A 138 -0.17 8.46 31.59
N ILE A 139 -1.46 8.09 31.53
CA ILE A 139 -2.26 8.11 30.30
C ILE A 139 -2.98 9.47 30.20
N ASP A 140 -2.32 10.40 29.52
CA ASP A 140 -2.78 11.79 29.37
C ASP A 140 -3.25 12.08 27.93
N LEU A 141 -4.56 12.17 27.76
CA LEU A 141 -5.20 12.52 26.48
C LEU A 141 -4.99 14.00 26.10
N ASP A 142 -4.81 14.90 27.06
CA ASP A 142 -4.69 16.33 26.76
C ASP A 142 -3.35 16.64 26.06
N LYS A 143 -2.27 15.91 26.40
CA LYS A 143 -0.97 15.98 25.69
C LYS A 143 -1.07 15.58 24.22
N MET A 144 -1.99 14.68 23.88
CA MET A 144 -2.20 14.24 22.51
C MET A 144 -2.73 15.39 21.65
N TYR A 145 -3.75 16.12 22.10
CA TYR A 145 -4.32 17.24 21.33
C TYR A 145 -3.27 18.33 21.06
N ALA A 146 -2.42 18.64 22.03
CA ALA A 146 -1.31 19.58 21.84
C ALA A 146 -0.29 19.09 20.78
N THR A 147 -0.01 17.78 20.73
CA THR A 147 0.90 17.18 19.75
C THR A 147 0.33 17.23 18.32
N PHE A 148 -0.99 17.12 18.19
CA PHE A 148 -1.70 17.04 16.92
C PHE A 148 -2.52 18.31 16.61
N VAL A 149 -2.05 19.48 17.05
CA VAL A 149 -2.81 20.75 16.97
C VAL A 149 -3.38 21.07 15.59
N LYS A 150 -2.67 20.69 14.51
CA LYS A 150 -3.12 20.90 13.12
C LYS A 150 -4.39 20.14 12.74
N TYR A 151 -4.78 19.15 13.54
CA TYR A 151 -5.92 18.26 13.30
C TYR A 151 -7.04 18.45 14.34
N VAL A 152 -6.82 19.31 15.34
CA VAL A 152 -7.79 19.64 16.39
C VAL A 152 -8.77 20.69 15.85
N ASN A 153 -10.06 20.51 16.16
CA ASN A 153 -11.08 21.47 15.81
C ASN A 153 -10.87 22.76 16.63
N PRO A 154 -10.68 23.94 16.01
CA PRO A 154 -10.47 25.19 16.73
C PRO A 154 -11.68 25.57 17.61
N ASP A 155 -12.89 25.16 17.24
CA ASP A 155 -14.12 25.42 18.02
C ASP A 155 -14.30 24.43 19.19
N SER A 156 -13.57 23.30 19.15
CA SER A 156 -13.61 22.23 20.15
C SER A 156 -12.17 21.72 20.42
N PRO A 157 -11.36 22.40 21.25
CA PRO A 157 -9.93 22.14 21.40
C PRO A 157 -9.57 20.77 22.02
N LYS A 158 -10.58 19.98 22.42
CA LYS A 158 -10.45 18.60 22.89
C LYS A 158 -11.07 17.58 21.92
N GLU A 159 -11.23 17.97 20.66
CA GLU A 159 -11.81 17.12 19.63
C GLU A 159 -11.02 17.28 18.33
N PHE A 160 -10.72 16.16 17.68
CA PHE A 160 -10.19 16.18 16.31
C PHE A 160 -11.29 16.49 15.29
N TYR A 161 -10.90 17.02 14.12
CA TYR A 161 -11.82 17.20 13.00
C TYR A 161 -12.59 15.91 12.68
N SER A 162 -13.84 16.07 12.19
CA SER A 162 -14.73 14.96 11.89
C SER A 162 -14.19 14.07 10.75
N LYS A 163 -14.09 12.76 11.01
CA LYS A 163 -13.69 11.73 10.03
C LYS A 163 -14.71 11.58 8.92
N ASN A 164 -16.00 11.77 9.20
CA ASN A 164 -17.05 11.65 8.18
C ASN A 164 -16.96 12.79 7.17
N LYS A 165 -16.56 13.99 7.61
CA LYS A 165 -16.35 15.15 6.73
C LYS A 165 -15.01 15.11 6.00
N ASN A 166 -14.00 14.54 6.63
CA ASN A 166 -12.62 14.54 6.14
C ASN A 166 -12.10 13.12 5.90
N LYS A 167 -12.93 12.27 5.28
CA LYS A 167 -12.57 10.88 5.02
C LYS A 167 -11.48 10.84 3.95
N LYS A 168 -10.37 10.16 4.23
CA LYS A 168 -9.36 9.87 3.21
C LYS A 168 -9.95 9.01 2.08
N ILE A 169 -9.41 9.16 0.88
CA ILE A 169 -9.77 8.25 -0.21
C ILE A 169 -9.31 6.82 0.11
N ASP A 170 -10.16 5.83 -0.18
CA ASP A 170 -9.83 4.41 -0.02
C ASP A 170 -9.18 3.85 -1.30
N THR A 171 -8.56 2.67 -1.20
CA THR A 171 -7.85 2.01 -2.32
C THR A 171 -8.77 1.79 -3.54
N ALA A 172 -10.06 1.51 -3.30
CA ALA A 172 -11.04 1.33 -4.37
C ALA A 172 -11.26 2.63 -5.15
N SER A 173 -11.38 3.74 -4.43
CA SER A 173 -11.59 5.06 -5.00
C SER A 173 -10.32 5.57 -5.68
N MET A 174 -9.12 5.31 -5.15
CA MET A 174 -7.83 5.58 -5.83
C MET A 174 -7.75 4.86 -7.17
N ALA A 175 -8.02 3.55 -7.17
CA ALA A 175 -8.01 2.75 -8.39
C ALA A 175 -9.04 3.26 -9.42
N SER A 176 -10.21 3.70 -8.95
CA SER A 176 -11.25 4.31 -9.78
C SER A 176 -10.79 5.65 -10.40
N CYS A 177 -10.11 6.51 -9.63
CA CYS A 177 -9.53 7.75 -10.14
C CYS A 177 -8.48 7.47 -11.22
N LEU A 178 -7.51 6.59 -10.93
CA LEU A 178 -6.46 6.20 -11.88
C LEU A 178 -7.03 5.60 -13.16
N LYS A 179 -8.04 4.73 -13.07
CA LYS A 179 -8.69 4.10 -14.23
C LYS A 179 -9.37 5.10 -15.18
N LYS A 180 -9.86 6.23 -14.67
CA LYS A 180 -10.53 7.26 -15.48
C LYS A 180 -9.53 8.16 -16.22
N HIS A 181 -8.26 8.16 -15.80
CA HIS A 181 -7.24 8.96 -16.43
C HIS A 181 -6.86 8.36 -17.81
N PRO A 182 -6.65 9.18 -18.86
CA PRO A 182 -6.45 8.68 -20.23
C PRO A 182 -5.08 8.03 -20.48
N ALA A 183 -4.12 8.17 -19.56
CA ALA A 183 -2.79 7.59 -19.72
C ALA A 183 -2.82 6.05 -19.64
N GLU A 184 -2.27 5.38 -20.66
CA GLU A 184 -2.34 3.93 -20.81
C GLU A 184 -1.69 3.16 -19.66
N ILE A 185 -0.67 3.75 -19.02
CA ILE A 185 0.03 3.17 -17.87
C ILE A 185 -0.91 2.85 -16.70
N PHE A 186 -2.07 3.52 -16.61
CA PHE A 186 -3.05 3.27 -15.55
C PHE A 186 -4.04 2.15 -15.86
N TYR A 187 -4.07 1.59 -17.07
CA TYR A 187 -4.91 0.43 -17.38
C TYR A 187 -4.59 -0.79 -16.51
N TYR A 188 -3.33 -0.92 -16.09
CA TYR A 188 -2.86 -1.99 -15.23
C TYR A 188 -3.35 -1.89 -13.77
N VAL A 189 -3.73 -0.69 -13.32
CA VAL A 189 -4.15 -0.43 -11.92
C VAL A 189 -5.42 -1.21 -11.55
N ASN A 190 -6.33 -1.41 -12.50
CA ASN A 190 -7.55 -2.18 -12.25
C ASN A 190 -7.24 -3.64 -11.88
N GLN A 191 -6.19 -4.22 -12.48
CA GLN A 191 -5.79 -5.58 -12.16
C GLN A 191 -5.07 -5.66 -10.81
N LEU A 192 -4.22 -4.68 -10.48
CA LEU A 192 -3.62 -4.56 -9.14
C LEU A 192 -4.69 -4.47 -8.06
N TYR A 193 -5.73 -3.65 -8.28
CA TYR A 193 -6.85 -3.52 -7.36
C TYR A 193 -7.72 -4.79 -7.29
N ALA A 194 -7.92 -5.51 -8.40
CA ALA A 194 -8.64 -6.78 -8.40
C ALA A 194 -7.91 -7.83 -7.54
N HIS A 195 -6.58 -7.90 -7.63
CA HIS A 195 -5.75 -8.78 -6.81
C HIS A 195 -5.82 -8.41 -5.32
N TYR A 196 -5.71 -7.12 -5.00
CA TYR A 196 -5.94 -6.62 -3.63
C TYR A 196 -7.32 -7.06 -3.10
N ARG A 197 -8.38 -6.87 -3.88
CA ARG A 197 -9.75 -7.21 -3.48
C ARG A 197 -9.91 -8.71 -3.28
N PHE A 198 -9.36 -9.52 -4.17
CA PHE A 198 -9.39 -10.97 -4.05
C PHE A 198 -8.67 -11.43 -2.78
N LEU A 199 -7.46 -10.94 -2.52
CA LEU A 199 -6.69 -11.30 -1.34
C LEU A 199 -7.30 -10.79 -0.03
N SER A 200 -8.10 -9.70 -0.08
CA SER A 200 -8.89 -9.24 1.07
C SER A 200 -9.93 -10.27 1.53
N LEU A 201 -10.34 -11.21 0.67
CA LEU A 201 -11.18 -12.35 1.03
C LEU A 201 -10.53 -13.30 2.04
N THR A 202 -9.22 -13.20 2.25
CA THR A 202 -8.49 -13.97 3.28
C THR A 202 -8.93 -13.60 4.69
N GLU A 203 -9.39 -12.36 4.91
CA GLU A 203 -9.81 -11.85 6.23
C GLU A 203 -11.31 -12.06 6.50
N HIS A 204 -12.06 -12.55 5.52
CA HIS A 204 -13.51 -12.70 5.62
C HIS A 204 -13.92 -14.13 6.02
N TYR A 205 -14.41 -14.27 7.25
CA TYR A 205 -14.91 -15.54 7.81
C TYR A 205 -16.34 -15.89 7.34
N THR A 206 -16.55 -15.95 6.02
CA THR A 206 -17.80 -16.49 5.46
C THR A 206 -17.60 -17.94 5.03
N THR A 207 -18.68 -18.72 4.98
CA THR A 207 -18.65 -20.11 4.49
C THR A 207 -18.04 -20.21 3.09
N ALA A 208 -18.26 -19.21 2.24
CA ALA A 208 -17.74 -19.15 0.88
C ALA A 208 -16.24 -18.81 0.82
N PHE A 209 -15.72 -18.02 1.77
CA PHE A 209 -14.35 -17.48 1.72
C PHE A 209 -13.38 -18.07 2.74
N ARG A 210 -13.85 -18.89 3.69
CA ARG A 210 -12.98 -19.65 4.61
C ARG A 210 -11.95 -20.52 3.88
N ALA A 211 -12.21 -20.90 2.63
CA ALA A 211 -11.28 -21.67 1.80
C ALA A 211 -9.96 -20.92 1.54
N ASN A 212 -9.95 -19.59 1.59
CA ASN A 212 -8.74 -18.78 1.44
C ASN A 212 -7.78 -18.90 2.63
N SER A 213 -8.23 -19.46 3.75
CA SER A 213 -7.38 -19.78 4.90
C SER A 213 -6.53 -21.04 4.70
N TYR A 214 -6.77 -21.79 3.62
CA TYR A 214 -6.09 -23.05 3.32
C TYR A 214 -5.32 -22.95 1.99
N LEU A 215 -4.34 -23.84 1.83
CA LEU A 215 -3.53 -23.98 0.63
C LEU A 215 -4.13 -25.05 -0.30
N ARG A 216 -4.57 -24.62 -1.46
CA ARG A 216 -5.09 -25.50 -2.51
C ARG A 216 -4.09 -25.61 -3.66
N PRO A 217 -4.13 -26.69 -4.45
CA PRO A 217 -3.21 -26.86 -5.59
C PRO A 217 -3.23 -25.67 -6.58
N GLU A 218 -4.39 -25.04 -6.78
CA GLU A 218 -4.53 -23.92 -7.71
C GLU A 218 -3.85 -22.64 -7.22
N ASP A 219 -3.61 -22.53 -5.90
CA ASP A 219 -3.02 -21.32 -5.31
C ASP A 219 -1.59 -21.09 -5.79
N TYR A 220 -0.85 -22.13 -6.18
CA TYR A 220 0.49 -21.97 -6.75
C TYR A 220 0.47 -21.15 -8.04
N LEU A 221 -0.49 -21.43 -8.94
CA LEU A 221 -0.67 -20.63 -10.16
C LEU A 221 -1.10 -19.20 -9.84
N MET A 222 -1.93 -19.02 -8.82
CA MET A 222 -2.34 -17.70 -8.37
C MET A 222 -1.17 -16.92 -7.78
N PHE A 223 -0.30 -17.54 -6.99
CA PHE A 223 0.89 -16.91 -6.45
C PHE A 223 1.91 -16.56 -7.54
N GLU A 224 2.02 -17.37 -8.60
CA GLU A 224 2.78 -17.02 -9.80
C GLU A 224 2.26 -15.75 -10.44
N ASP A 225 0.96 -15.69 -10.74
CA ASP A 225 0.32 -14.50 -11.31
C ASP A 225 0.49 -13.28 -10.39
N PHE A 226 0.24 -13.43 -9.09
CA PHE A 226 0.41 -12.33 -8.14
C PHE A 226 1.85 -11.81 -8.11
N SER A 227 2.85 -12.69 -8.12
CA SER A 227 4.26 -12.29 -8.14
C SER A 227 4.62 -11.51 -9.42
N ALA A 228 4.08 -11.92 -10.58
CA ALA A 228 4.26 -11.20 -11.85
C ALA A 228 3.61 -9.81 -11.81
N TRP A 229 2.42 -9.69 -11.23
CA TRP A 229 1.73 -8.40 -11.08
C TRP A 229 2.39 -7.48 -10.07
N ILE A 230 2.99 -8.01 -9.00
CA ILE A 230 3.83 -7.23 -8.08
C ILE A 230 5.03 -6.65 -8.82
N PHE A 231 5.71 -7.47 -9.65
CA PHE A 231 6.81 -6.99 -10.47
C PHE A 231 6.36 -5.89 -11.45
N LEU A 232 5.29 -6.13 -12.21
CA LEU A 232 4.76 -5.17 -13.17
C LEU A 232 4.31 -3.85 -12.50
N GLY A 233 3.59 -3.94 -11.38
CA GLY A 233 3.17 -2.77 -10.61
C GLY A 233 4.35 -1.97 -10.06
N SER A 234 5.38 -2.66 -9.57
CA SER A 234 6.61 -2.03 -9.10
C SER A 234 7.40 -1.38 -10.24
N LYS A 235 7.39 -1.98 -11.44
CA LYS A 235 7.99 -1.42 -12.65
C LYS A 235 7.33 -0.12 -13.07
N ILE A 236 6.00 -0.11 -13.17
CA ILE A 236 5.22 1.10 -13.46
C ILE A 236 5.53 2.20 -12.44
N PHE A 237 5.55 1.84 -11.16
CA PHE A 237 5.84 2.81 -10.11
C PHE A 237 7.27 3.35 -10.19
N ALA A 238 8.26 2.50 -10.44
CA ALA A 238 9.65 2.89 -10.64
C ALA A 238 9.84 3.80 -11.86
N GLU A 239 9.10 3.59 -12.94
CA GLU A 239 9.09 4.45 -14.13
C GLU A 239 8.57 5.85 -13.80
N ILE A 240 7.44 5.95 -13.08
CA ILE A 240 6.89 7.24 -12.61
C ILE A 240 7.90 7.97 -11.72
N LEU A 241 8.52 7.27 -10.77
CA LEU A 241 9.52 7.87 -9.88
C LEU A 241 10.78 8.29 -10.63
N THR A 242 11.19 7.53 -11.65
CA THR A 242 12.34 7.90 -12.49
C THR A 242 12.07 9.21 -13.22
N GLU A 243 10.88 9.38 -13.81
CA GLU A 243 10.49 10.62 -14.47
C GLU A 243 10.54 11.83 -13.52
N ILE A 244 10.09 11.66 -12.27
CA ILE A 244 10.18 12.72 -11.23
C ILE A 244 11.63 13.04 -10.90
N VAL A 245 12.47 12.02 -10.69
CA VAL A 245 13.88 12.24 -10.37
C VAL A 245 14.58 13.02 -11.49
N ASP A 246 14.32 12.61 -12.73
CA ASP A 246 15.01 13.12 -13.93
C ASP A 246 14.48 14.51 -14.36
N THR A 247 13.18 14.77 -14.21
CA THR A 247 12.55 16.01 -14.73
C THR A 247 11.99 16.95 -13.67
N GLY A 248 11.88 16.50 -12.41
CA GLY A 248 11.25 17.25 -11.32
C GLY A 248 9.71 17.23 -11.34
N THR A 249 9.09 16.53 -12.29
CA THR A 249 7.64 16.37 -12.40
C THR A 249 7.31 15.04 -13.05
N ILE A 250 6.03 14.71 -13.21
CA ILE A 250 5.61 13.55 -14.00
C ILE A 250 5.12 14.05 -15.35
N LYS A 251 5.37 13.27 -16.41
CA LYS A 251 4.77 13.48 -17.72
C LYS A 251 4.12 12.19 -18.19
N PHE A 252 2.83 12.27 -18.48
CA PHE A 252 2.08 11.21 -19.15
C PHE A 252 1.86 11.63 -20.59
N ILE A 253 2.48 10.91 -21.53
CA ILE A 253 2.33 11.16 -22.97
C ILE A 253 1.24 10.21 -23.47
N LEU A 254 0.15 10.79 -24.00
CA LEU A 254 -0.95 10.04 -24.59
C LEU A 254 -0.59 9.56 -26.00
N SER A 255 -1.38 8.64 -26.55
CA SER A 255 -1.16 8.07 -27.89
C SER A 255 -1.25 9.10 -29.03
N ASP A 256 -1.92 10.24 -28.80
CA ASP A 256 -1.99 11.37 -29.72
C ASP A 256 -0.87 12.42 -29.51
N GLY A 257 0.05 12.17 -28.58
CA GLY A 257 1.15 13.08 -28.23
C GLY A 257 0.82 14.14 -27.18
N THR A 258 -0.42 14.18 -26.66
CA THR A 258 -0.80 15.09 -25.57
C THR A 258 0.01 14.79 -24.30
N ILE A 259 0.50 15.83 -23.63
CA ILE A 259 1.26 15.71 -22.38
C ILE A 259 0.40 16.15 -21.20
N LEU A 260 0.26 15.28 -20.19
CA LEU A 260 -0.39 15.56 -18.91
C LEU A 260 0.64 15.48 -17.78
N TYR A 261 0.55 16.34 -16.77
CA TYR A 261 1.58 16.47 -15.73
C TYR A 261 1.20 15.85 -14.37
N SER A 262 -0.08 15.53 -14.18
CA SER A 262 -0.64 14.91 -12.98
C SER A 262 -2.04 14.37 -13.27
N ILE A 263 -2.56 13.57 -12.34
CA ILE A 263 -3.99 13.18 -12.31
C ILE A 263 -4.83 14.15 -11.49
#